data_AF-A0A9P7DAB3-F1
#
_entry.id   AF-A0A9P7DAB3-F1
#
_cell.length_a   1.000
_cell.length_b   1.000
_cell.length_c   1.000
_cell.angle_alpha   90.00
_cell.angle_beta   90.00
_cell.angle_gamma   90.00
#
_symmetry.space_group_name_H-M   'P 1'
#
loop_
_entity.id
_entity.type
_entity.pdbx_description
1 polymer ?
#
loop_
_entity_poly.entity_id
_entity_poly.type
_entity_poly.pdbx_seq_one_letter_code
_entity_poly.pdbx_strand_id
1 'polypeptide(L)'
;MNVSPPAASQSCAGASSVVNDMRSLKNAVSSRIGKDPEMVLAILPTSSTDIYHAIKSFGDVIAGFPTQCVRENKIERANDQYCANLGMKINAKLGGVNSLSRSGALEKLMSAPFMIMGADVGHPAPGMINQPSVASLVYSFDRKD
;
A
#
# COMPACT_ATOMS: atom_id res chain seq x y z
N MET A 1 -0.74 -12.68 20.50
CA MET A 1 -0.83 -11.23 20.19
C MET A 1 -2.27 -10.81 20.39
N ASN A 2 -2.53 -9.83 21.25
CA ASN A 2 -3.86 -9.23 21.38
C ASN A 2 -3.92 -8.07 20.38
N VAL A 3 -4.52 -8.31 19.21
CA VAL A 3 -4.66 -7.27 18.18
C VAL A 3 -5.92 -6.48 18.52
N SER A 4 -5.77 -5.16 18.68
CA SER A 4 -6.95 -4.30 18.90
C SER A 4 -7.88 -4.39 17.69
N PRO A 5 -9.21 -4.42 17.89
CA PRO A 5 -10.14 -4.44 16.78
C PRO A 5 -9.98 -3.16 15.93
N PRO A 6 -10.38 -3.20 14.64
CA PRO A 6 -10.28 -2.04 13.77
C PRO A 6 -11.07 -0.85 14.33
N ALA A 7 -10.55 0.37 14.12
CA ALA A 7 -11.16 1.61 14.60
C ALA A 7 -12.55 1.86 13.99
N ALA A 8 -12.81 1.36 12.78
CA ALA A 8 -14.12 1.29 12.16
C ALA A 8 -14.14 0.18 11.10
N SER A 9 -15.33 -0.27 10.72
CA SER A 9 -15.53 -1.15 9.57
C SER A 9 -16.66 -0.58 8.70
N GLN A 10 -16.54 -0.76 7.39
CA GLN A 10 -17.55 -0.38 6.43
C GLN A 10 -17.78 -1.57 5.50
N SER A 11 -19.03 -2.01 5.37
CA SER A 11 -19.44 -2.97 4.35
C SER A 11 -19.98 -2.21 3.14
N CYS A 12 -19.46 -2.51 1.96
CA CYS A 12 -19.93 -1.96 0.70
C CYS A 12 -21.00 -2.90 0.14
N ALA A 13 -22.26 -2.70 0.53
CA ALA A 13 -23.41 -3.42 -0.02
C ALA A 13 -24.43 -2.41 -0.54
N GLY A 14 -24.38 -2.08 -1.83
CA GLY A 14 -25.36 -1.19 -2.46
C GLY A 14 -24.82 -0.38 -3.64
N ALA A 15 -25.65 0.56 -4.12
CA ALA A 15 -25.38 1.46 -5.25
C ALA A 15 -24.44 2.65 -4.90
N SER A 16 -23.86 2.69 -3.69
CA SER A 16 -22.89 3.72 -3.31
C SER A 16 -21.57 3.53 -4.05
N SER A 17 -20.92 4.64 -4.43
CA SER A 17 -19.59 4.55 -5.02
C SER A 17 -18.57 4.19 -3.95
N VAL A 18 -17.61 3.33 -4.29
CA VAL A 18 -16.49 2.91 -3.41
C VAL A 18 -15.77 4.11 -2.78
N VAL A 19 -15.68 5.22 -3.53
CA VAL A 19 -15.08 6.48 -3.07
C VAL A 19 -15.88 7.10 -1.91
N ASN A 20 -17.21 7.07 -1.96
CA ASN A 20 -18.05 7.58 -0.88
C ASN A 20 -17.96 6.70 0.37
N ASP A 21 -17.85 5.40 0.19
CA ASP A 21 -17.68 4.46 1.30
C ASP A 21 -16.33 4.67 1.99
N MET A 22 -15.24 4.84 1.22
CA MET A 22 -13.92 5.19 1.75
C MET A 22 -13.90 6.53 2.48
N ARG A 23 -14.62 7.53 1.96
CA ARG A 23 -14.78 8.84 2.62
C ARG A 23 -15.54 8.72 3.94
N SER A 24 -16.62 7.94 3.94
CA SER A 24 -17.43 7.69 5.14
C SER A 24 -16.61 6.95 6.21
N LEU A 25 -15.83 5.95 5.80
CA LEU A 25 -14.92 5.23 6.68
C LEU A 25 -13.86 6.15 7.29
N LYS A 26 -13.22 6.99 6.47
CA LYS A 26 -12.26 8.01 6.94
C LYS A 26 -12.87 8.90 8.01
N ASN A 27 -14.06 9.45 7.74
CA ASN A 27 -14.76 10.34 8.66
C ASN A 27 -15.14 9.63 9.96
N ALA A 28 -15.64 8.39 9.88
CA ALA A 28 -16.00 7.59 11.06
C ALA A 28 -14.79 7.33 11.97
N VAL A 29 -13.63 6.98 11.38
CA VAL A 29 -12.38 6.82 12.14
C VAL A 29 -11.96 8.16 12.76
N SER A 30 -11.93 9.23 11.97
CA SER A 30 -11.50 10.56 12.42
C SER A 30 -12.33 11.07 13.59
N SER A 31 -13.65 10.90 13.55
CA SER A 31 -14.54 11.28 14.64
C SER A 31 -14.33 10.45 15.91
N ARG A 32 -13.84 9.21 15.79
CA ARG A 32 -13.61 8.32 16.93
C ARG A 32 -12.24 8.51 17.57
N ILE A 33 -11.19 8.74 16.77
CA ILE A 33 -9.80 8.76 17.26
C ILE A 33 -9.09 10.12 17.10
N GLY A 34 -9.77 11.12 16.54
CA GLY A 34 -9.23 12.48 16.37
C GLY A 34 -8.18 12.62 15.25
N LYS A 35 -7.96 11.57 14.46
CA LYS A 35 -7.02 11.56 13.33
C LYS A 35 -7.48 10.60 12.23
N ASP A 36 -6.95 10.81 11.03
CA ASP A 36 -7.16 9.92 9.89
C ASP A 36 -6.66 8.49 10.20
N PRO A 37 -7.18 7.46 9.49
CA PRO A 37 -6.66 6.10 9.63
C PRO A 37 -5.17 6.02 9.32
N GLU A 38 -4.40 5.31 10.13
CA GLU A 38 -2.99 4.99 9.81
C GLU A 38 -2.89 4.10 8.58
N MET A 39 -3.91 3.27 8.33
CA MET A 39 -4.02 2.38 7.19
C MET A 39 -5.45 1.85 7.03
N VAL A 40 -5.84 1.51 5.80
CA VAL A 40 -7.06 0.72 5.53
C VAL A 40 -6.70 -0.65 4.93
N LEU A 41 -7.17 -1.73 5.56
CA LEU A 41 -7.17 -3.08 5.00
C LEU A 41 -8.52 -3.33 4.31
N ALA A 42 -8.51 -3.44 2.98
CA ALA A 42 -9.71 -3.64 2.18
C ALA A 42 -9.82 -5.09 1.70
N ILE A 43 -10.93 -5.75 2.04
CA ILE A 43 -11.26 -7.08 1.54
C ILE A 43 -12.10 -6.91 0.27
N LEU A 44 -11.60 -7.43 -0.84
CA LEU A 44 -12.19 -7.26 -2.16
C LEU A 44 -12.79 -8.57 -2.67
N PRO A 45 -13.86 -8.51 -3.48
CA PRO A 45 -14.35 -9.66 -4.20
C PRO A 45 -13.32 -10.16 -5.23
N THR A 46 -13.50 -11.38 -5.71
CA THR A 46 -12.54 -12.05 -6.60
C THR A 46 -12.29 -11.28 -7.91
N SER A 47 -13.31 -10.66 -8.50
CA SER A 47 -13.21 -9.73 -9.63
C SER A 47 -13.47 -8.30 -9.13
N SER A 48 -12.41 -7.49 -9.05
CA SER A 48 -12.45 -6.22 -8.31
C SER A 48 -11.49 -5.16 -8.84
N THR A 49 -11.14 -5.20 -10.14
CA THR A 49 -10.17 -4.25 -10.72
C THR A 49 -10.59 -2.79 -10.52
N ASP A 50 -11.85 -2.46 -10.82
CA ASP A 50 -12.34 -1.08 -10.68
C ASP A 50 -12.43 -0.64 -9.21
N ILE A 51 -12.86 -1.54 -8.33
CA ILE A 51 -12.90 -1.31 -6.87
C ILE A 51 -11.49 -1.07 -6.34
N TYR A 52 -10.53 -1.90 -6.77
CA TYR A 52 -9.12 -1.78 -6.41
C TYR A 52 -8.56 -0.42 -6.85
N HIS A 53 -8.79 -0.02 -8.10
CA HIS A 53 -8.36 1.29 -8.61
C HIS A 53 -9.00 2.45 -7.84
N ALA A 54 -10.29 2.36 -7.52
CA ALA A 54 -10.99 3.39 -6.75
C ALA A 54 -10.42 3.54 -5.32
N ILE A 55 -10.18 2.42 -4.62
CA ILE A 55 -9.58 2.43 -3.28
C ILE A 55 -8.15 2.98 -3.33
N LYS A 56 -7.36 2.54 -4.32
CA LYS A 56 -5.97 2.97 -4.50
C LYS A 56 -5.88 4.45 -4.81
N SER A 57 -6.66 4.93 -5.77
CA SER A 57 -6.74 6.34 -6.11
C SER A 57 -7.19 7.18 -4.92
N PHE A 58 -8.22 6.75 -4.18
CA PHE A 58 -8.67 7.49 -3.00
C PHE A 58 -7.59 7.54 -1.90
N GLY A 59 -7.00 6.39 -1.54
CA GLY A 59 -5.98 6.33 -0.49
C GLY A 59 -4.71 7.09 -0.86
N ASP A 60 -4.16 6.81 -2.05
CA ASP A 60 -2.83 7.27 -2.46
C ASP A 60 -2.84 8.72 -2.97
N VAL A 61 -3.94 9.19 -3.59
CA VAL A 61 -4.02 10.52 -4.23
C VAL A 61 -4.92 11.50 -3.46
N ILE A 62 -6.05 11.05 -2.92
CA ILE A 62 -7.06 11.95 -2.35
C ILE A 62 -6.91 12.11 -0.83
N ALA A 63 -6.68 11.01 -0.11
CA ALA A 63 -6.77 10.97 1.34
C ALA A 63 -5.41 10.90 2.05
N GLY A 64 -4.37 10.39 1.39
CA GLY A 64 -3.00 10.37 1.92
C GLY A 64 -2.73 9.32 2.98
N PHE A 65 -3.47 8.19 2.99
CA PHE A 65 -3.21 7.07 3.89
C PHE A 65 -3.01 5.75 3.11
N PRO A 66 -2.14 4.86 3.59
CA PRO A 66 -1.85 3.60 2.89
C PRO A 66 -3.06 2.65 2.89
N THR A 67 -3.22 1.94 1.78
CA THR A 67 -4.24 0.91 1.61
C THR A 67 -3.61 -0.45 1.32
N GLN A 68 -4.08 -1.53 1.96
CA GLN A 68 -3.76 -2.91 1.59
C GLN A 68 -5.03 -3.63 1.15
N CYS A 69 -5.08 -3.99 -0.12
CA CYS A 69 -6.17 -4.77 -0.66
C CYS A 69 -5.84 -6.27 -0.59
N VAL A 70 -6.80 -7.07 -0.16
CA VAL A 70 -6.72 -8.54 -0.15
C VAL A 70 -7.97 -9.09 -0.83
N ARG A 71 -7.85 -10.16 -1.62
CA ARG A 71 -9.00 -10.79 -2.26
C ARG A 71 -9.58 -11.87 -1.35
N GLU A 72 -10.91 -11.94 -1.26
CA GLU A 72 -11.62 -12.92 -0.44
C GLU A 72 -11.12 -14.36 -0.68
N ASN A 73 -10.95 -14.76 -1.95
CA ASN A 73 -10.51 -16.10 -2.32
C ASN A 73 -9.07 -16.42 -1.92
N LYS A 74 -8.24 -15.40 -1.65
CA LYS A 74 -6.89 -15.57 -1.11
C LYS A 74 -6.91 -15.69 0.41
N ILE A 75 -7.88 -15.04 1.07
CA ILE A 75 -8.07 -15.14 2.52
C ILE A 75 -8.60 -16.54 2.88
N GLU A 76 -9.55 -17.07 2.11
CA GLU A 76 -10.09 -18.43 2.30
C GLU A 76 -9.01 -19.53 2.29
N ARG A 77 -7.93 -19.30 1.55
CA ARG A 77 -6.79 -20.22 1.41
C ARG A 77 -5.53 -19.67 2.05
N ALA A 78 -5.67 -18.76 3.01
CA ALA A 78 -4.53 -18.15 3.67
C ALA A 78 -3.70 -19.21 4.40
N ASN A 79 -2.41 -19.22 4.11
CA ASN A 79 -1.41 -20.01 4.82
C ASN A 79 -0.35 -19.08 5.42
N ASP A 80 0.54 -19.63 6.23
CA ASP A 80 1.58 -18.84 6.91
C ASP A 80 2.44 -18.03 5.94
N GLN A 81 2.76 -18.60 4.78
CA GLN A 81 3.53 -17.90 3.75
C GLN A 81 2.76 -16.69 3.17
N TYR A 82 1.45 -16.84 2.94
CA TYR A 82 0.60 -15.74 2.47
C TYR A 82 0.52 -14.64 3.52
N CYS A 83 0.29 -15.00 4.78
CA CYS A 83 0.23 -14.07 5.90
C CYS A 83 1.56 -13.34 6.11
N ALA A 84 2.69 -14.03 6.01
CA ALA A 84 4.03 -13.43 6.08
C ALA A 84 4.26 -12.42 4.94
N ASN A 85 3.89 -12.78 3.72
CA ASN A 85 3.98 -11.89 2.56
C ASN A 85 3.09 -10.65 2.70
N LEU A 86 1.89 -10.81 3.29
CA LEU A 86 1.00 -9.70 3.59
C LEU A 86 1.60 -8.79 4.68
N GLY A 87 2.11 -9.39 5.75
CA GLY A 87 2.78 -8.68 6.84
C GLY A 87 3.95 -7.84 6.36
N MET A 88 4.80 -8.38 5.47
CA MET A 88 5.92 -7.63 4.87
C MET A 88 5.46 -6.39 4.09
N LYS A 89 4.33 -6.48 3.38
CA LYS A 89 3.75 -5.34 2.64
C LYS A 89 3.17 -4.30 3.59
N ILE A 90 2.52 -4.74 4.67
CA ILE A 90 1.95 -3.85 5.68
C ILE A 90 3.05 -3.11 6.42
N ASN A 91 4.09 -3.82 6.86
CA ASN A 91 5.23 -3.24 7.56
C ASN A 91 5.88 -2.12 6.73
N ALA A 92 6.16 -2.37 5.44
CA ALA A 92 6.73 -1.36 4.55
C ALA A 92 5.83 -0.14 4.34
N LYS A 93 4.50 -0.34 4.23
CA LYS A 93 3.53 0.77 4.07
C LYS A 93 3.40 1.65 5.30
N LEU A 94 3.67 1.10 6.47
CA LEU A 94 3.68 1.82 7.74
C LEU A 94 5.07 2.39 8.08
N GLY A 95 6.01 2.38 7.13
CA GLY A 95 7.36 2.92 7.31
C GLY A 95 8.34 1.99 8.04
N GLY A 96 7.95 0.74 8.27
CA GLY A 96 8.82 -0.26 8.89
C GLY A 96 9.85 -0.86 7.92
N VAL A 97 10.93 -1.41 8.48
CA VAL A 97 12.01 -2.10 7.74
C VAL A 97 11.86 -3.60 7.93
N ASN A 98 11.75 -4.36 6.84
CA ASN A 98 11.59 -5.83 6.89
C ASN A 98 12.92 -6.55 7.15
N SER A 99 14.00 -6.06 6.55
CA SER A 99 15.33 -6.65 6.67
C SER A 99 16.40 -5.62 6.36
N LEU A 100 17.59 -5.81 6.93
CA LEU A 100 18.78 -5.01 6.66
C LEU A 100 19.82 -5.90 5.99
N SER A 101 20.24 -5.51 4.79
CA SER A 101 21.30 -6.21 4.06
C SER A 101 22.67 -5.83 4.62
N ARG A 102 23.54 -6.82 4.80
CA ARG A 102 24.95 -6.61 5.17
C ARG A 102 25.83 -7.33 4.16
N SER A 103 26.75 -6.59 3.56
CA SER A 103 27.76 -7.16 2.66
C SER A 103 29.04 -6.33 2.73
N GLY A 104 30.19 -6.97 2.51
CA GLY A 104 31.47 -6.25 2.50
C GLY A 104 31.54 -5.15 1.43
N ALA A 105 30.78 -5.28 0.34
CA ALA A 105 30.66 -4.24 -0.69
C ALA A 105 29.85 -3.04 -0.18
N LEU A 106 28.72 -3.27 0.50
CA LEU A 106 27.90 -2.21 1.06
C LEU A 106 28.64 -1.46 2.17
N GLU A 107 29.38 -2.18 3.03
CA GLU A 107 30.20 -1.55 4.08
C GLU A 107 31.29 -0.64 3.51
N LYS A 108 31.90 -1.00 2.37
CA LYS A 108 32.84 -0.12 1.66
C LYS A 108 32.14 1.11 1.09
N LEU A 109 30.95 0.94 0.50
CA LEU A 109 30.17 2.03 -0.08
C LEU A 109 29.73 3.04 1.00
N MET A 110 29.43 2.55 2.21
CA MET A 110 29.08 3.34 3.40
C MET A 110 30.24 4.19 3.97
N SER A 111 31.46 4.12 3.41
CA SER A 111 32.60 4.94 3.88
C SER A 111 32.42 6.45 3.65
N ALA A 112 31.49 6.84 2.78
CA ALA A 112 31.07 8.21 2.57
C ALA A 112 29.54 8.27 2.35
N PRO A 113 28.90 9.44 2.49
CA PRO A 113 27.49 9.59 2.13
C PRO A 113 27.25 9.18 0.66
N PHE A 114 26.33 8.24 0.44
CA PHE A 114 25.91 7.79 -0.89
C PHE A 114 24.39 7.62 -0.94
N MET A 115 23.86 7.50 -2.15
CA MET A 115 22.45 7.22 -2.41
C MET A 115 22.36 6.18 -3.53
N ILE A 116 21.52 5.17 -3.35
CA ILE A 116 21.14 4.23 -4.41
C ILE A 116 19.86 4.76 -5.04
N MET A 117 19.85 4.90 -6.36
CA MET A 117 18.70 5.32 -7.14
C MET A 117 18.30 4.22 -8.13
N GLY A 118 17.01 4.02 -8.30
CA GLY A 118 16.44 3.15 -9.33
C GLY A 118 15.46 3.95 -10.20
N ALA A 119 15.56 3.82 -11.51
CA ALA A 119 14.69 4.50 -12.47
C ALA A 119 14.12 3.51 -13.47
N ASP A 120 12.87 3.73 -13.87
CA ASP A 120 12.18 2.93 -14.89
C ASP A 120 11.20 3.80 -15.70
N VAL A 121 10.96 3.43 -16.95
CA VAL A 121 9.98 4.09 -17.82
C VAL A 121 9.01 3.04 -18.37
N GLY A 122 7.76 3.13 -17.93
CA GLY A 122 6.67 2.32 -18.45
C GLY A 122 6.09 2.94 -19.72
N HIS A 123 6.12 2.19 -20.82
CA HIS A 123 5.46 2.57 -22.07
C HIS A 123 4.04 1.95 -22.16
N PRO A 124 3.11 2.62 -22.87
CA PRO A 124 1.82 2.02 -23.20
C PRO A 124 1.97 0.71 -23.99
N ALA A 125 0.92 -0.11 -23.97
CA ALA A 125 0.85 -1.29 -24.81
C ALA A 125 0.97 -0.92 -26.30
N PRO A 126 1.54 -1.80 -27.15
CA PRO A 126 1.64 -1.56 -28.59
C PRO A 126 0.27 -1.20 -29.19
N GLY A 127 0.20 -0.09 -29.93
CA GLY A 127 -1.02 0.41 -30.56
C GLY A 127 -1.80 1.47 -29.76
N MET A 128 -1.46 1.71 -28.49
CA MET A 128 -2.07 2.78 -27.68
C MET A 128 -1.34 4.12 -27.91
N ILE A 129 -1.77 4.87 -28.94
CA ILE A 129 -1.10 6.11 -29.36
C ILE A 129 -1.37 7.34 -28.46
N ASN A 130 -2.41 7.31 -27.62
CA ASN A 130 -2.84 8.45 -26.81
C ASN A 130 -2.58 8.28 -25.30
N GLN A 131 -1.69 7.35 -24.92
CA GLN A 131 -1.24 7.23 -23.53
C GLN A 131 0.21 7.71 -23.41
N PRO A 132 0.55 8.54 -22.41
CA PRO A 132 1.92 8.94 -22.19
C PRO A 132 2.75 7.78 -21.61
N SER A 133 4.05 7.84 -21.81
CA SER A 133 4.99 7.06 -21.00
C SER A 133 5.00 7.59 -19.56
N VAL A 134 5.16 6.70 -18.59
CA VAL A 134 5.26 7.07 -17.16
C VAL A 134 6.68 6.79 -16.68
N ALA A 135 7.40 7.84 -16.31
CA ALA A 135 8.71 7.71 -15.67
C ALA A 135 8.54 7.55 -14.16
N SER A 136 9.34 6.67 -13.56
CA SER A 136 9.37 6.43 -12.11
C SER A 136 10.80 6.46 -11.59
N LEU A 137 10.98 7.01 -10.39
CA LEU A 137 12.26 7.11 -9.69
C LEU A 137 12.06 6.73 -8.23
N VAL A 138 12.97 5.92 -7.69
CA VAL A 138 13.08 5.61 -6.26
C VAL A 138 14.51 5.89 -5.81
N TYR A 139 14.67 6.24 -4.54
CA TYR A 139 15.98 6.47 -3.94
C TYR A 139 16.03 5.98 -2.49
N SER A 140 17.19 5.52 -2.05
CA SER A 140 17.46 5.24 -0.64
C SER A 140 17.51 6.56 0.15
N PHE A 141 16.81 6.62 1.28
CA PHE A 141 16.74 7.82 2.13
C PHE A 141 17.19 7.57 3.57
N ASP A 142 17.52 6.32 3.90
CA ASP A 142 18.00 5.90 5.20
C ASP A 142 19.52 6.05 5.31
N ARG A 143 19.98 6.28 6.54
CA ARG A 143 21.40 6.26 6.91
C ARG A 143 21.57 5.22 8.01
N LYS A 144 22.71 4.52 8.01
CA LYS A 144 23.10 3.67 9.13
C LYS A 144 23.46 4.60 10.30
N ASP A 145 22.59 4.67 11.30
CA ASP A 145 22.91 5.22 12.62
C ASP A 145 23.90 4.30 13.35
#